data_AF-A0A815T7U4-F1
#
_entry.id   AF-A0A815T7U4-F1
#
_cell.length_a   1.000
_cell.length_b   1.000
_cell.length_c   1.000
_cell.angle_alpha   90.00
_cell.angle_beta   90.00
_cell.angle_gamma   90.00
#
_symmetry.space_group_name_H-M   'P 1'
#
loop_
_entity.id
_entity.type
_entity.pdbx_description
1 polymer ?
#
loop_
_entity_poly.entity_id
_entity_poly.type
_entity_poly.pdbx_seq_one_letter_code
_entity_poly.pdbx_strand_id
1 'polypeptide(L)'
;LLWKSGVKERGTAADINTATLAFVKNGTVELALELKDTQVALNDSIRVVRETKADVARLNASVGELSGDYSTFKQEMTQTLLYLSINEILSNRPNLVFIRSSDVPAVIQQIMQEANDSLDSILEDQSPLIALTQLILYQKIYFMPTTMYRSQNAEEIGRLIFTNVIGLPNQKQDKFNVYQLHHIPFYHHHHFVKIANMPSYIGQNPLTNDTIEWYSTDTSYCTFDSYIKCKNTPAYGRYFNNRCLIQVLSTNIKLSSCRYEHVEDADHYTLQLNGGYWAVSSNRTLECVLVPVMPSSDEIGELPAGK
;
A
#
# COMPACT_ATOMS: atom_id res chain seq x y z
N LEU A 1 27.79 11.55 72.35
CA LEU A 1 28.21 12.74 73.14
C LEU A 1 27.19 12.99 74.24
N LEU A 2 27.40 12.38 75.41
CA LEU A 2 26.85 12.70 76.73
C LEU A 2 27.21 11.52 77.65
N TRP A 3 28.28 11.65 78.44
CA TRP A 3 28.55 10.71 79.53
C TRP A 3 28.87 11.50 80.80
N LYS A 4 27.98 11.36 81.80
CA LYS A 4 28.14 11.82 83.18
C LYS A 4 29.21 10.96 83.85
N SER A 5 30.24 11.62 84.38
CA SER A 5 31.23 10.99 85.25
C SER A 5 30.67 10.90 86.68
N GLY A 6 30.63 9.71 87.24
CA GLY A 6 30.43 9.52 88.67
C GLY A 6 30.15 8.07 89.01
N VAL A 7 31.19 7.32 89.40
CA VAL A 7 31.28 6.56 90.66
C VAL A 7 32.76 6.24 90.89
N LYS A 8 33.22 6.52 92.10
CA LYS A 8 34.59 6.36 92.60
C LYS A 8 34.56 5.14 93.52
N GLU A 9 34.87 3.96 92.96
CA GLU A 9 35.27 2.79 93.75
C GLU A 9 36.67 2.37 93.31
N ARG A 10 37.58 2.23 94.28
CA ARG A 10 38.94 1.72 94.07
C ARG A 10 38.84 0.23 93.77
N GLY A 11 38.62 -0.12 92.51
CA GLY A 11 39.03 -1.42 92.00
C GLY A 11 40.53 -1.57 92.19
N THR A 12 40.98 -2.70 92.70
CA THR A 12 42.41 -2.97 92.79
C THR A 12 43.01 -3.01 91.38
N ALA A 13 44.31 -2.76 91.21
CA ALA A 13 44.96 -2.78 89.88
C ALA A 13 44.70 -4.09 89.10
N ALA A 14 44.36 -5.18 89.81
CA ALA A 14 43.92 -6.44 89.24
C ALA A 14 42.53 -6.38 88.58
N ASP A 15 41.57 -5.66 89.14
CA ASP A 15 40.19 -5.55 88.61
C ASP A 15 40.15 -4.69 87.33
N ILE A 16 40.97 -3.64 87.28
CA ILE A 16 41.10 -2.76 86.10
C ILE A 16 41.77 -3.52 84.95
N ASN A 17 42.81 -4.31 85.24
CA ASN A 17 43.46 -5.16 84.23
C ASN A 17 42.54 -6.26 83.72
N THR A 18 41.69 -6.84 84.57
CA THR A 18 40.76 -7.91 84.16
C THR A 18 39.62 -7.36 83.30
N ALA A 19 39.07 -6.19 83.64
CA ALA A 19 38.05 -5.51 82.83
C ALA A 19 38.58 -5.04 81.47
N THR A 20 39.82 -4.52 81.41
CA THR A 20 40.46 -4.17 80.12
C THR A 20 40.82 -5.40 79.29
N LEU A 21 41.29 -6.50 79.91
CA LEU A 21 41.51 -7.76 79.18
C LEU A 21 40.21 -8.35 78.63
N ALA A 22 39.12 -8.28 79.41
CA ALA A 22 37.81 -8.73 78.99
C ALA A 22 37.25 -7.86 77.85
N PHE A 23 37.43 -6.54 77.91
CA PHE A 23 37.04 -5.63 76.83
C PHE A 23 37.83 -5.87 75.54
N VAL A 24 39.14 -6.09 75.63
CA VAL A 24 40.00 -6.44 74.48
C VAL A 24 39.63 -7.82 73.91
N LYS A 25 39.34 -8.81 74.76
CA LYS A 25 38.83 -10.12 74.31
C LYS A 25 37.45 -10.01 73.65
N ASN A 26 36.55 -9.20 74.19
CA ASN A 26 35.23 -9.03 73.61
C ASN A 26 35.30 -8.30 72.26
N GLY A 27 36.10 -7.24 72.16
CA GLY A 27 36.32 -6.51 70.90
C GLY A 27 37.03 -7.33 69.83
N THR A 28 37.92 -8.26 70.22
CA THR A 28 38.56 -9.19 69.26
C THR A 28 37.60 -10.29 68.79
N VAL A 29 36.69 -10.75 69.64
CA VAL A 29 35.63 -11.70 69.25
C VAL A 29 34.60 -11.02 68.34
N GLU A 30 34.19 -9.80 68.67
CA GLU A 30 33.24 -9.01 67.87
C GLU A 30 33.81 -8.69 66.48
N LEU A 31 35.08 -8.27 66.41
CA LEU A 31 35.77 -8.09 65.13
C LEU A 31 35.88 -9.38 64.32
N ALA A 32 36.14 -10.53 64.97
CA ALA A 32 36.20 -11.82 64.29
C ALA A 32 34.84 -12.26 63.73
N LEU A 33 33.75 -11.93 64.42
CA LEU A 33 32.38 -12.17 63.95
C LEU A 33 32.03 -11.25 62.78
N GLU A 34 32.33 -9.95 62.88
CA GLU A 34 32.13 -9.00 61.77
C GLU A 34 32.93 -9.37 60.53
N LEU A 35 34.19 -9.81 60.68
CA LEU A 35 35.02 -10.28 59.57
C LEU A 35 34.42 -11.53 58.91
N LYS A 36 33.89 -12.46 59.71
CA LYS A 36 33.22 -13.65 59.20
C LYS A 36 31.96 -13.27 58.40
N ASP A 37 31.13 -12.40 58.94
CA ASP A 37 29.89 -11.96 58.27
C ASP A 37 30.20 -11.18 57.00
N THR A 38 31.25 -10.34 57.02
CA THR A 38 31.73 -9.61 55.84
C THR A 38 32.27 -10.57 54.77
N GLN A 39 32.98 -11.64 55.16
CA GLN A 39 33.48 -12.64 54.22
C GLN A 39 32.35 -13.45 53.60
N VAL A 40 31.29 -13.76 54.36
CA VAL A 40 30.08 -14.42 53.85
C VAL A 40 29.37 -13.51 52.84
N ALA A 41 29.13 -12.24 53.21
CA ALA A 41 28.50 -11.26 52.32
C ALA A 41 29.32 -11.03 51.04
N LEU A 42 30.66 -11.02 51.14
CA LEU A 42 31.56 -10.91 49.99
C LEU A 42 31.46 -12.14 49.08
N ASN A 43 31.46 -13.36 49.65
CA ASN A 43 31.31 -14.59 48.87
C ASN A 43 29.95 -14.65 48.16
N ASP A 44 28.87 -14.25 48.84
CA ASP A 44 27.54 -14.17 48.23
C ASP A 44 27.51 -13.14 47.10
N SER A 45 28.13 -11.97 47.30
CA SER A 45 28.24 -10.94 46.25
C SER A 45 29.04 -11.43 45.04
N ILE A 46 30.15 -12.16 45.26
CA ILE A 46 30.95 -12.78 44.19
C ILE A 46 30.10 -13.80 43.41
N ARG A 47 29.28 -14.61 44.09
CA ARG A 47 28.37 -15.56 43.45
C ARG A 47 27.35 -14.84 42.58
N VAL A 48 26.65 -13.83 43.13
CA VAL A 48 25.65 -13.05 42.39
C VAL A 48 26.27 -12.41 41.15
N VAL A 49 27.44 -11.77 41.28
CA VAL A 49 28.13 -11.16 40.12
C VAL A 49 28.48 -12.20 39.05
N ARG A 50 28.88 -13.42 39.45
CA ARG A 50 29.19 -14.49 38.50
C ARG A 50 27.93 -14.99 37.77
N GLU A 51 26.82 -15.12 38.48
CA GLU A 51 25.52 -15.50 37.91
C GLU A 51 25.02 -14.42 36.95
N THR A 52 25.02 -13.14 37.36
CA THR A 52 24.64 -12.02 36.50
C THR A 52 25.51 -11.94 35.24
N LYS A 53 26.82 -12.22 35.35
CA LYS A 53 27.71 -12.26 34.17
C LYS A 53 27.33 -13.38 33.20
N ALA A 54 26.94 -14.55 33.71
CA ALA A 54 26.48 -15.66 32.88
C ALA A 54 25.14 -15.32 32.20
N ASP A 55 24.22 -14.67 32.91
CA ASP A 55 22.93 -14.25 32.36
C ASP A 55 23.09 -13.18 31.28
N VAL A 56 23.98 -12.19 31.48
CA VAL A 56 24.29 -11.18 30.45
C VAL A 56 24.91 -11.84 29.22
N ALA A 57 25.78 -12.84 29.39
CA ALA A 57 26.37 -13.56 28.25
C ALA A 57 25.30 -14.32 27.45
N ARG A 58 24.34 -14.97 28.13
CA ARG A 58 23.19 -15.63 27.49
C ARG A 58 22.30 -14.64 26.75
N LEU A 59 21.98 -13.51 27.38
CA LEU A 59 21.17 -12.46 26.77
C LEU A 59 21.83 -11.92 25.50
N ASN A 60 23.14 -11.66 25.54
CA ASN A 60 23.89 -11.21 24.36
C ASN A 60 23.88 -12.25 23.23
N ALA A 61 23.99 -13.54 23.56
CA ALA A 61 23.89 -14.61 22.56
C ALA A 61 22.51 -14.64 21.90
N SER A 62 21.44 -14.58 22.69
CA SER A 62 20.05 -14.55 22.18
C SER A 62 19.76 -13.30 21.36
N VAL A 63 20.28 -12.13 21.74
CA VAL A 63 20.17 -10.90 20.94
C VAL A 63 20.92 -11.04 19.62
N GLY A 64 22.10 -11.67 19.62
CA GLY A 64 22.86 -11.97 18.42
C GLY A 64 22.11 -12.90 17.46
N GLU A 65 21.52 -13.97 17.98
CA GLU A 65 20.70 -14.92 17.21
C GLU A 65 19.47 -14.23 16.61
N LEU A 66 18.71 -13.49 17.43
CA LEU A 66 17.54 -12.74 16.97
C LEU A 66 17.90 -11.70 15.89
N SER A 67 19.06 -11.05 16.03
CA SER A 67 19.54 -10.12 15.01
C SER A 67 19.88 -10.84 13.69
N GLY A 68 20.42 -12.06 13.77
CA GLY A 68 20.67 -12.93 12.61
C GLY A 68 19.36 -13.35 11.93
N ASP A 69 18.39 -13.84 12.70
CA ASP A 69 17.08 -14.25 12.20
C ASP A 69 16.34 -13.09 11.53
N TYR A 70 16.35 -11.92 12.17
CA TYR A 70 15.76 -10.71 11.61
C TYR A 70 16.40 -10.32 10.26
N SER A 71 17.73 -10.44 10.13
CA SER A 71 18.43 -10.13 8.89
C SER A 71 18.05 -11.11 7.76
N THR A 72 17.91 -12.39 8.07
CA THR A 72 17.50 -13.45 7.13
C THR A 72 16.07 -13.23 6.68
N PHE A 73 15.14 -13.03 7.63
CA PHE A 73 13.74 -12.73 7.33
C PHE A 73 13.60 -11.48 6.43
N LYS A 74 14.33 -10.41 6.74
CA LYS A 74 14.33 -9.18 5.93
C LYS A 74 14.80 -9.45 4.50
N GLN A 75 15.81 -10.30 4.31
CA GLN A 75 16.30 -10.69 3.00
C GLN A 75 15.28 -11.52 2.22
N GLU A 76 14.69 -12.54 2.84
CA GLU A 76 13.66 -13.39 2.23
C GLU A 76 12.41 -12.59 1.82
N MET A 77 11.97 -11.68 2.69
CA MET A 77 10.85 -10.79 2.39
C MET A 77 11.16 -9.89 1.20
N THR A 78 12.37 -9.33 1.14
CA THR A 78 12.81 -8.49 0.01
C THR A 78 12.84 -9.28 -1.30
N GLN A 79 13.36 -10.50 -1.27
CA GLN A 79 13.41 -11.37 -2.45
C GLN A 79 12.00 -11.76 -2.93
N THR A 80 11.11 -12.08 -1.99
CA THR A 80 9.71 -12.43 -2.29
C THR A 80 8.96 -11.27 -2.93
N LEU A 81 9.07 -10.07 -2.35
CA LEU A 81 8.45 -8.87 -2.90
C LEU A 81 9.00 -8.54 -4.29
N LEU A 82 10.32 -8.62 -4.47
CA LEU A 82 10.94 -8.40 -5.77
C LEU A 82 10.43 -9.40 -6.84
N TYR A 83 10.35 -10.69 -6.49
CA TYR A 83 9.85 -11.73 -7.39
C TYR A 83 8.39 -11.48 -7.79
N LEU A 84 7.52 -11.17 -6.83
CA LEU A 84 6.12 -10.86 -7.09
C LEU A 84 5.98 -9.63 -7.98
N SER A 85 6.70 -8.55 -7.66
CA SER A 85 6.70 -7.34 -8.46
C SER A 85 7.13 -7.59 -9.90
N ILE A 86 8.21 -8.36 -10.12
CA ILE A 86 8.67 -8.69 -11.47
C ILE A 86 7.58 -9.42 -12.25
N ASN A 87 6.95 -10.43 -11.66
CA ASN A 87 5.89 -11.19 -12.32
C ASN A 87 4.67 -10.33 -12.66
N GLU A 88 4.26 -9.44 -11.76
CA GLU A 88 3.17 -8.50 -12.01
C GLU A 88 3.51 -7.55 -13.17
N ILE A 89 4.71 -6.97 -13.17
CA ILE A 89 5.15 -6.05 -14.22
C ILE A 89 5.20 -6.75 -15.58
N LEU A 90 5.77 -7.96 -15.63
CA LEU A 90 5.80 -8.78 -16.84
C LEU A 90 4.38 -9.17 -17.31
N SER A 91 3.41 -9.18 -16.41
CA SER A 91 1.98 -9.41 -16.70
C SER A 91 1.22 -8.11 -17.01
N ASN A 92 1.91 -7.02 -17.34
CA ASN A 92 1.34 -5.68 -17.58
C ASN A 92 0.54 -5.13 -16.39
N ARG A 93 0.95 -5.45 -15.16
CA ARG A 93 0.41 -4.88 -13.92
C ARG A 93 1.52 -4.08 -13.23
N PRO A 94 1.65 -2.78 -13.54
CA PRO A 94 2.71 -1.98 -12.96
C PRO A 94 2.52 -1.86 -11.45
N ASN A 95 3.62 -1.87 -10.71
CA ASN A 95 3.64 -1.74 -9.26
C ASN A 95 4.97 -1.15 -8.79
N LEU A 96 4.97 -0.57 -7.59
CA LEU A 96 6.17 -0.03 -6.93
C LEU A 96 6.55 -0.82 -5.67
N VAL A 97 6.02 -2.04 -5.51
CA VAL A 97 6.21 -2.87 -4.30
C VAL A 97 7.66 -3.35 -4.16
N PHE A 98 8.42 -3.40 -5.26
CA PHE A 98 9.84 -3.74 -5.24
C PHE A 98 10.73 -2.66 -4.60
N ILE A 99 10.20 -1.45 -4.37
CA ILE A 99 10.96 -0.38 -3.71
C ILE A 99 11.10 -0.73 -2.23
N ARG A 100 12.34 -0.73 -1.73
CA ARG A 100 12.60 -0.96 -0.31
C ARG A 100 11.92 0.12 0.52
N SER A 101 11.32 -0.25 1.64
CA SER A 101 10.59 0.69 2.51
C SER A 101 11.45 1.88 2.98
N SER A 102 12.78 1.71 3.09
CA SER A 102 13.73 2.80 3.40
C SER A 102 13.85 3.84 2.30
N ASP A 103 13.61 3.45 1.06
CA ASP A 103 13.86 4.28 -0.13
C ASP A 103 12.56 4.93 -0.64
N VAL A 104 11.41 4.41 -0.21
CA VAL A 104 10.08 4.94 -0.56
C VAL A 104 9.97 6.46 -0.31
N PRO A 105 10.36 7.02 0.85
CA PRO A 105 10.26 8.46 1.07
C PRO A 105 11.07 9.28 0.07
N ALA A 106 12.28 8.82 -0.29
CA ALA A 106 13.15 9.52 -1.24
C ALA A 106 12.55 9.48 -2.66
N VAL A 107 12.00 8.34 -3.08
CA VAL A 107 11.34 8.20 -4.38
C VAL A 107 10.10 9.10 -4.46
N ILE A 108 9.26 9.10 -3.42
CA ILE A 108 8.08 9.98 -3.36
C ILE A 108 8.52 11.44 -3.44
N GLN A 109 9.51 11.84 -2.65
CA GLN A 109 9.99 13.22 -2.63
C GLN A 109 10.52 13.65 -4.00
N GLN A 110 11.27 12.79 -4.69
CA GLN A 110 11.76 13.09 -6.02
C GLN A 110 10.62 13.26 -7.04
N ILE A 111 9.59 12.40 -6.98
CA ILE A 111 8.42 12.54 -7.85
C ILE A 111 7.63 13.81 -7.53
N MET A 112 7.45 14.13 -6.25
CA MET A 112 6.75 15.35 -5.82
C MET A 112 7.49 16.62 -6.25
N GLN A 113 8.81 16.65 -6.18
CA GLN A 113 9.62 17.77 -6.66
C GLN A 113 9.42 18.02 -8.16
N GLU A 114 9.35 16.97 -8.96
CA GLU A 114 9.09 17.07 -10.40
C GLU A 114 7.63 17.44 -10.72
N ALA A 115 6.70 17.09 -9.83
CA ALA A 115 5.27 17.34 -10.01
C ALA A 115 4.81 18.76 -9.62
N ASN A 116 5.62 19.52 -8.89
CA ASN A 116 5.37 20.93 -8.53
C ASN A 116 3.94 21.13 -7.97
N ASP A 117 3.65 20.52 -6.82
CA ASP A 117 2.40 20.61 -6.02
C ASP A 117 1.12 20.03 -6.66
N SER A 118 1.17 19.47 -7.89
CA SER A 118 -0.02 18.91 -8.55
C SER A 118 -0.51 17.58 -7.96
N LEU A 119 0.28 16.97 -7.08
CA LEU A 119 0.07 15.63 -6.53
C LEU A 119 -0.60 15.65 -5.15
N ASP A 120 -0.62 16.79 -4.45
CA ASP A 120 -1.12 16.88 -3.08
C ASP A 120 -2.57 16.39 -2.96
N SER A 121 -3.43 16.79 -3.91
CA SER A 121 -4.84 16.37 -3.96
C SER A 121 -5.03 14.87 -4.25
N ILE A 122 -4.05 14.20 -4.85
CA ILE A 122 -4.10 12.75 -5.11
C ILE A 122 -3.62 11.97 -3.88
N LEU A 123 -2.68 12.54 -3.12
CA LEU A 123 -2.06 11.91 -1.95
C LEU A 123 -2.90 12.02 -0.68
N GLU A 124 -3.89 12.92 -0.62
CA GLU A 124 -4.76 13.11 0.56
C GLU A 124 -5.60 11.86 0.90
N ASP A 125 -6.03 11.09 -0.11
CA ASP A 125 -7.00 10.00 0.08
C ASP A 125 -6.37 8.61 0.25
N GLN A 126 -5.09 8.43 -0.04
CA GLN A 126 -4.47 7.10 -0.18
C GLN A 126 -2.99 7.07 0.24
N SER A 127 -2.47 5.85 0.46
CA SER A 127 -1.01 5.66 0.61
C SER A 127 -0.28 6.18 -0.63
N PRO A 128 0.78 7.01 -0.48
CA PRO A 128 1.50 7.60 -1.61
C PRO A 128 1.99 6.59 -2.63
N LEU A 129 2.43 5.41 -2.17
CA LEU A 129 2.92 4.35 -3.07
C LEU A 129 1.80 3.79 -3.95
N ILE A 130 0.58 3.66 -3.41
CA ILE A 130 -0.60 3.21 -4.13
C ILE A 130 -1.03 4.27 -5.14
N ALA A 131 -1.12 5.52 -4.70
CA ALA A 131 -1.42 6.67 -5.56
C ALA A 131 -0.44 6.76 -6.74
N LEU A 132 0.87 6.71 -6.47
CA LEU A 132 1.90 6.75 -7.50
C LEU A 132 1.86 5.55 -8.44
N THR A 133 1.54 4.36 -7.92
CA THR A 133 1.38 3.16 -8.76
C THR A 133 0.26 3.34 -9.78
N GLN A 134 -0.86 3.96 -9.40
CA GLN A 134 -1.99 4.24 -10.30
C GLN A 134 -1.64 5.26 -11.40
N LEU A 135 -0.61 6.07 -11.19
CA LEU A 135 -0.12 7.05 -12.15
C LEU A 135 0.91 6.46 -13.14
N ILE A 136 1.31 5.20 -12.99
CA ILE A 136 2.26 4.58 -13.92
C ILE A 136 1.58 4.32 -15.26
N LEU A 137 2.03 5.02 -16.30
CA LEU A 137 1.60 4.80 -17.69
C LEU A 137 2.24 3.53 -18.26
N TYR A 138 3.50 3.31 -17.87
CA TYR A 138 4.35 2.29 -18.46
C TYR A 138 5.47 1.89 -17.52
N GLN A 139 5.76 0.60 -17.46
CA GLN A 139 6.85 0.07 -16.66
C GLN A 139 7.62 -1.00 -17.44
N LYS A 140 8.95 -0.94 -17.36
CA LYS A 140 9.85 -1.88 -18.02
C LYS A 140 10.94 -2.34 -17.07
N ILE A 141 11.32 -3.61 -17.22
CA ILE A 141 12.44 -4.20 -16.48
C ILE A 141 13.55 -4.49 -17.47
N TYR A 142 14.77 -4.09 -17.13
CA TYR A 142 15.97 -4.38 -17.89
C TYR A 142 17.02 -4.98 -16.97
N PHE A 143 17.69 -6.04 -17.42
CA PHE A 143 18.86 -6.59 -16.73
C PHE A 143 20.13 -6.11 -17.42
N MET A 144 20.96 -5.36 -16.70
CA MET A 144 22.25 -4.90 -17.15
C MET A 144 23.35 -5.79 -16.55
N PRO A 145 24.04 -6.62 -17.34
CA PRO A 145 25.13 -7.47 -16.82
C PRO A 145 26.35 -6.63 -16.43
N THR A 146 27.18 -7.14 -15.52
CA THR A 146 28.42 -6.45 -15.09
C THR A 146 29.44 -6.24 -16.21
N THR A 147 29.31 -6.92 -17.34
CA THR A 147 30.13 -6.64 -18.53
C THR A 147 29.88 -5.24 -19.11
N MET A 148 28.76 -4.58 -18.76
CA MET A 148 28.38 -3.27 -19.26
C MET A 148 28.76 -2.10 -18.33
N TYR A 149 29.26 -2.36 -17.11
CA TYR A 149 29.65 -1.30 -16.16
C TYR A 149 30.69 -1.77 -15.16
N ARG A 150 31.39 -0.83 -14.53
CA ARG A 150 32.39 -1.16 -13.51
C ARG A 150 31.72 -1.39 -12.16
N SER A 151 31.59 -2.64 -11.74
CA SER A 151 31.16 -2.97 -10.38
C SER A 151 32.31 -2.81 -9.37
N GLN A 152 31.97 -2.45 -8.13
CA GLN A 152 32.88 -2.48 -6.98
C GLN A 152 32.81 -3.82 -6.23
N ASN A 153 31.83 -4.67 -6.54
CA ASN A 153 31.62 -5.97 -5.94
C ASN A 153 31.91 -7.08 -6.96
N ALA A 154 32.91 -7.90 -6.68
CA ALA A 154 33.32 -9.00 -7.55
C ALA A 154 32.24 -10.11 -7.69
N GLU A 155 31.30 -10.19 -6.75
CA GLU A 155 30.21 -11.17 -6.76
C GLU A 155 28.95 -10.68 -7.51
N GLU A 156 28.92 -9.40 -7.91
CA GLU A 156 27.79 -8.84 -8.64
C GLU A 156 27.76 -9.42 -10.07
N ILE A 157 26.62 -10.00 -10.47
CA ILE A 157 26.42 -10.52 -11.84
C ILE A 157 25.71 -9.52 -12.76
N GLY A 158 25.05 -8.51 -12.18
CA GLY A 158 24.34 -7.48 -12.92
C GLY A 158 23.41 -6.64 -12.04
N ARG A 159 22.73 -5.69 -12.67
CA ARG A 159 21.71 -4.81 -12.06
C ARG A 159 20.38 -4.99 -12.76
N LEU A 160 19.33 -5.13 -11.97
CA LEU A 160 17.96 -4.96 -12.45
C LEU A 160 17.61 -3.48 -12.41
N ILE A 161 17.20 -2.95 -13.56
CA ILE A 161 16.79 -1.57 -13.75
C ILE A 161 15.28 -1.58 -14.03
N PHE A 162 14.54 -0.89 -13.18
CA PHE A 162 13.11 -0.66 -13.33
C PHE A 162 12.92 0.75 -13.89
N THR A 163 12.40 0.86 -15.10
CA THR A 163 12.06 2.13 -15.73
C THR A 163 10.56 2.35 -15.61
N ASN A 164 10.17 3.42 -14.92
CA ASN A 164 8.79 3.81 -14.74
C ASN A 164 8.53 5.10 -15.53
N VAL A 165 7.45 5.12 -16.30
CA VAL A 165 6.91 6.34 -16.90
C VAL A 165 5.65 6.68 -16.13
N ILE A 166 5.69 7.80 -15.42
CA ILE A 166 4.60 8.26 -14.56
C ILE A 166 3.90 9.42 -15.26
N GLY A 167 2.58 9.35 -15.35
CA GLY A 167 1.73 10.42 -15.85
C GLY A 167 1.42 11.37 -14.72
N LEU A 168 2.13 12.50 -14.68
CA LEU A 168 1.86 13.53 -13.68
C LEU A 168 0.70 14.42 -14.15
N PRO A 169 -0.29 14.71 -13.28
CA PRO A 169 -1.31 15.69 -13.58
C PRO A 169 -0.62 17.06 -13.74
N ASN A 170 -0.86 17.74 -14.86
CA ASN A 170 -0.39 19.11 -15.03
C ASN A 170 -1.34 20.06 -14.31
N GLN A 171 -0.88 21.03 -13.51
CA GLN A 171 -1.77 22.02 -12.87
C GLN A 171 -2.72 22.75 -13.87
N LYS A 172 -2.37 22.78 -15.15
CA LYS A 172 -3.25 23.19 -16.26
C LYS A 172 -4.13 22.02 -16.75
N GLN A 173 -4.77 21.27 -15.85
CA GLN A 173 -5.68 20.22 -16.28
C GLN A 173 -6.90 20.86 -16.92
N ASP A 174 -7.11 20.54 -18.19
CA ASP A 174 -8.39 20.73 -18.83
C ASP A 174 -9.44 19.92 -18.07
N LYS A 175 -10.39 20.63 -17.47
CA LYS A 175 -11.48 19.99 -16.73
C LYS A 175 -12.49 19.46 -17.74
N PHE A 176 -12.81 18.18 -17.65
CA PHE A 176 -13.83 17.56 -18.46
C PHE A 176 -15.02 17.15 -17.59
N ASN A 177 -16.23 17.45 -18.06
CA ASN A 177 -17.43 16.78 -17.58
C ASN A 177 -17.51 15.43 -18.27
N VAL A 178 -17.43 14.34 -17.50
CA VAL A 178 -17.44 12.98 -18.03
C VAL A 178 -18.86 12.42 -17.98
N TYR A 179 -19.31 11.86 -19.10
CA TYR A 179 -20.62 11.24 -19.26
C TYR A 179 -20.44 9.79 -19.69
N GLN A 180 -21.11 8.88 -18.98
CA GLN A 180 -21.23 7.49 -19.40
C GLN A 180 -22.29 7.36 -20.49
N LEU A 181 -21.93 6.71 -21.60
CA LEU A 181 -22.85 6.45 -22.70
C LEU A 181 -23.46 5.05 -22.56
N HIS A 182 -24.79 5.00 -22.51
CA HIS A 182 -25.55 3.76 -22.53
C HIS A 182 -26.06 3.47 -23.94
N HIS A 183 -25.60 2.36 -24.52
CA HIS A 183 -25.97 1.94 -25.88
C HIS A 183 -27.14 0.97 -25.83
N ILE A 184 -28.34 1.44 -26.17
CA ILE A 184 -29.55 0.63 -26.20
C ILE A 184 -29.88 0.28 -27.65
N PRO A 185 -30.16 -0.99 -27.98
CA PRO A 185 -30.66 -1.36 -29.29
C PRO A 185 -31.90 -0.57 -29.67
N PHE A 186 -32.05 -0.21 -30.94
CA PHE A 186 -33.23 0.52 -31.44
C PHE A 186 -33.73 -0.05 -32.75
N TYR A 187 -35.02 0.19 -33.01
CA TYR A 187 -35.67 -0.36 -34.19
C TYR A 187 -35.32 0.45 -35.43
N HIS A 188 -34.69 -0.19 -36.41
CA HIS A 188 -34.25 0.44 -37.64
C HIS A 188 -34.32 -0.56 -38.80
N HIS A 189 -34.89 -0.13 -39.94
CA HIS A 189 -35.02 -0.98 -41.14
C HIS A 189 -35.59 -2.39 -40.85
N HIS A 190 -36.66 -2.44 -40.06
CA HIS A 190 -37.39 -3.66 -39.68
C HIS A 190 -36.70 -4.63 -38.71
N HIS A 191 -35.53 -4.28 -38.18
CA HIS A 191 -34.80 -5.09 -37.20
C HIS A 191 -34.36 -4.24 -36.01
N PHE A 192 -34.10 -4.88 -34.88
CA PHE A 192 -33.34 -4.21 -33.83
C PHE A 192 -31.86 -4.16 -34.19
N VAL A 193 -31.29 -2.98 -34.09
CA VAL A 193 -29.87 -2.74 -34.33
C VAL A 193 -29.24 -2.00 -33.16
N LYS A 194 -27.95 -2.22 -32.97
CA LYS A 194 -27.11 -1.38 -32.10
C LYS A 194 -26.05 -0.67 -32.94
N ILE A 195 -25.63 0.50 -32.51
CA ILE A 195 -24.54 1.22 -33.15
C ILE A 195 -23.23 0.53 -32.75
N ALA A 196 -22.45 0.12 -33.75
CA ALA A 196 -21.14 -0.51 -33.54
C ALA A 196 -20.09 0.53 -33.17
N ASN A 197 -19.07 0.12 -32.40
CA ASN A 197 -17.91 0.94 -32.05
C ASN A 197 -18.26 2.31 -31.47
N MET A 198 -19.23 2.34 -30.55
CA MET A 198 -19.50 3.55 -29.78
C MET A 198 -18.60 3.59 -28.53
N PRO A 199 -18.12 4.80 -28.13
CA PRO A 199 -17.36 4.94 -26.90
C PRO A 199 -18.25 4.66 -25.68
N SER A 200 -17.65 4.17 -24.61
CA SER A 200 -18.31 3.94 -23.32
C SER A 200 -18.44 5.22 -22.51
N TYR A 201 -17.50 6.15 -22.68
CA TYR A 201 -17.50 7.45 -22.01
C TYR A 201 -17.13 8.57 -22.98
N ILE A 202 -17.69 9.75 -22.73
CA ILE A 202 -17.26 11.00 -23.36
C ILE A 202 -16.94 12.03 -22.30
N GLY A 203 -15.91 12.83 -22.53
CA GLY A 203 -15.54 13.96 -21.70
C GLY A 203 -15.71 15.23 -22.50
N GLN A 204 -16.43 16.22 -21.97
CA GLN A 204 -16.55 17.53 -22.60
C GLN A 204 -15.90 18.61 -21.73
N ASN A 205 -14.95 19.35 -22.31
CA ASN A 205 -14.37 20.51 -21.65
C ASN A 205 -15.33 21.71 -21.81
N PRO A 206 -15.88 22.27 -20.72
CA PRO A 206 -16.84 23.36 -20.81
C PRO A 206 -16.20 24.69 -21.24
N LEU A 207 -14.87 24.83 -21.16
CA LEU A 207 -14.14 26.05 -21.50
C LEU A 207 -13.66 26.06 -22.94
N THR A 208 -13.07 24.96 -23.41
CA THR A 208 -12.53 24.85 -24.79
C THR A 208 -13.51 24.23 -25.77
N ASN A 209 -14.58 23.61 -25.27
CA ASN A 209 -15.51 22.77 -26.04
C ASN A 209 -14.83 21.56 -26.70
N ASP A 210 -13.63 21.20 -26.24
CA ASP A 210 -12.98 19.96 -26.66
C ASP A 210 -13.76 18.75 -26.11
N THR A 211 -13.80 17.70 -26.91
CA THR A 211 -14.40 16.44 -26.51
C THR A 211 -13.35 15.32 -26.59
N ILE A 212 -13.37 14.44 -25.60
CA ILE A 212 -12.53 13.24 -25.53
C ILE A 212 -13.45 12.02 -25.44
N GLU A 213 -13.05 10.92 -26.07
CA GLU A 213 -13.79 9.66 -26.06
C GLU A 213 -12.93 8.51 -25.53
N TRP A 214 -13.58 7.58 -24.80
CA TRP A 214 -12.98 6.34 -24.31
C TRP A 214 -13.83 5.13 -24.67
N TYR A 215 -13.20 4.05 -25.13
CA TYR A 215 -13.88 2.82 -25.50
C TYR A 215 -13.81 1.79 -24.38
N SER A 216 -14.64 0.75 -24.45
CA SER A 216 -14.71 -0.30 -23.41
C SER A 216 -13.36 -0.96 -23.12
N THR A 217 -12.50 -1.09 -24.14
CA THR A 217 -11.13 -1.60 -24.00
C THR A 217 -10.22 -0.69 -23.19
N ASP A 218 -10.49 0.62 -23.21
CA ASP A 218 -9.71 1.63 -22.51
C ASP A 218 -10.20 1.78 -21.06
N THR A 219 -11.47 1.45 -20.78
CA THR A 219 -12.14 1.75 -19.51
C THR A 219 -12.41 0.53 -18.63
N SER A 220 -12.17 -0.70 -19.12
CA SER A 220 -12.56 -1.94 -18.42
C SER A 220 -11.93 -2.11 -17.03
N TYR A 221 -10.84 -1.39 -16.75
CA TYR A 221 -10.14 -1.42 -15.47
C TYR A 221 -10.05 -0.04 -14.81
N CYS A 222 -10.93 0.88 -15.21
CA CYS A 222 -10.89 2.26 -14.77
C CYS A 222 -12.19 2.69 -14.10
N THR A 223 -12.05 3.51 -13.07
CA THR A 223 -13.14 4.22 -12.40
C THR A 223 -13.06 5.70 -12.79
N PHE A 224 -14.19 6.26 -13.20
CA PHE A 224 -14.32 7.64 -13.65
C PHE A 224 -15.09 8.44 -12.58
N ASP A 225 -14.36 8.96 -11.59
CA ASP A 225 -14.90 9.79 -10.50
C ASP A 225 -14.44 11.26 -10.68
N SER A 226 -13.94 11.91 -9.62
CA SER A 226 -13.29 13.22 -9.69
C SER A 226 -12.02 13.22 -10.56
N TYR A 227 -11.38 12.06 -10.71
CA TYR A 227 -10.29 11.79 -11.63
C TYR A 227 -10.40 10.35 -12.15
N ILE A 228 -9.79 10.09 -13.30
CA ILE A 228 -9.74 8.75 -13.90
C ILE A 228 -8.71 7.92 -13.13
N LYS A 229 -9.17 6.88 -12.44
CA LYS A 229 -8.33 5.92 -11.72
C LYS A 229 -8.32 4.62 -12.48
N CYS A 230 -7.15 4.08 -12.81
CA CYS A 230 -7.08 2.79 -13.52
C CYS A 230 -6.20 1.81 -12.76
N LYS A 231 -6.63 0.54 -12.71
CA LYS A 231 -5.92 -0.52 -11.98
C LYS A 231 -4.58 -0.90 -12.61
N ASN A 232 -4.45 -0.81 -13.93
CA ASN A 232 -3.27 -1.29 -14.66
C ASN A 232 -2.68 -0.21 -15.59
N THR A 233 -3.52 0.37 -16.44
CA THR A 233 -3.09 1.34 -17.45
C THR A 233 -4.11 2.47 -17.48
N PRO A 234 -3.68 3.74 -17.42
CA PRO A 234 -4.59 4.87 -17.54
C PRO A 234 -5.35 4.83 -18.87
N ALA A 235 -6.63 5.20 -18.80
CA ALA A 235 -7.49 5.20 -19.97
C ALA A 235 -6.97 6.22 -20.98
N TYR A 236 -6.56 5.75 -22.16
CA TYR A 236 -6.09 6.61 -23.23
C TYR A 236 -7.29 7.29 -23.90
N GLY A 237 -7.50 8.56 -23.57
CA GLY A 237 -8.52 9.39 -24.20
C GLY A 237 -8.11 9.79 -25.60
N ARG A 238 -9.02 9.66 -26.56
CA ARG A 238 -8.83 10.13 -27.94
C ARG A 238 -9.60 11.42 -28.13
N TYR A 239 -9.01 12.39 -28.84
CA TYR A 239 -9.76 13.56 -29.26
C TYR A 239 -10.92 13.13 -30.17
N PHE A 240 -12.09 13.69 -29.88
CA PHE A 240 -13.35 13.33 -30.49
C PHE A 240 -13.34 13.53 -32.00
N ASN A 241 -13.43 12.43 -32.73
CA ASN A 241 -13.51 12.41 -34.20
C ASN A 241 -14.59 11.43 -34.69
N ASN A 242 -15.44 10.92 -33.79
CA ASN A 242 -16.45 9.96 -34.14
C ASN A 242 -17.65 10.66 -34.81
N ARG A 243 -17.64 10.66 -36.15
CA ARG A 243 -18.71 11.23 -36.99
C ARG A 243 -20.08 10.61 -36.71
N CYS A 244 -20.14 9.33 -36.35
CA CYS A 244 -21.40 8.70 -35.99
C CYS A 244 -21.96 9.29 -34.70
N LEU A 245 -21.13 9.42 -33.66
CA LEU A 245 -21.54 10.00 -32.38
C LEU A 245 -21.95 11.48 -32.53
N ILE A 246 -21.26 12.25 -33.37
CA ILE A 246 -21.70 13.60 -33.75
C ILE A 246 -23.13 13.56 -34.31
N GLN A 247 -23.40 12.67 -35.27
CA GLN A 247 -24.73 12.53 -35.87
C GLN A 247 -25.81 12.13 -34.86
N VAL A 248 -25.48 11.23 -33.92
CA VAL A 248 -26.38 10.80 -32.85
C VAL A 248 -26.73 11.95 -31.91
N LEU A 249 -25.76 12.78 -31.54
CA LEU A 249 -25.96 13.90 -30.62
C LEU A 249 -26.65 15.10 -31.29
N SER A 250 -26.45 15.28 -32.60
CA SER A 250 -27.17 16.27 -33.40
C SER A 250 -28.52 15.70 -33.83
N THR A 251 -29.55 15.94 -33.02
CA THR A 251 -30.95 15.44 -33.05
C THR A 251 -31.74 15.42 -34.39
N ASN A 252 -31.14 15.69 -35.54
CA ASN A 252 -31.81 15.80 -36.84
C ASN A 252 -31.08 15.16 -38.05
N ILE A 253 -30.04 14.35 -37.85
CA ILE A 253 -29.22 13.85 -38.96
C ILE A 253 -29.41 12.36 -39.20
N LYS A 254 -29.62 11.98 -40.47
CA LYS A 254 -29.53 10.59 -40.94
C LYS A 254 -28.22 9.97 -40.44
N LEU A 255 -28.31 8.88 -39.69
CA LEU A 255 -27.19 8.09 -39.12
C LEU A 255 -26.36 7.37 -40.20
N SER A 256 -26.00 8.09 -41.26
CA SER A 256 -25.30 7.63 -42.45
C SER A 256 -23.83 7.31 -42.20
N SER A 257 -23.24 7.89 -41.16
CA SER A 257 -21.86 7.63 -40.74
C SER A 257 -21.76 6.52 -39.70
N CYS A 258 -22.89 5.92 -39.31
CA CYS A 258 -22.94 4.88 -38.29
C CYS A 258 -22.92 3.49 -38.92
N ARG A 259 -22.11 2.60 -38.34
CA ARG A 259 -22.20 1.17 -38.62
C ARG A 259 -23.18 0.55 -37.63
N TYR A 260 -24.03 -0.34 -38.13
CA TYR A 260 -25.00 -1.08 -37.33
C TYR A 260 -24.57 -2.52 -37.16
N GLU A 261 -24.93 -3.08 -36.02
CA GLU A 261 -24.88 -4.53 -35.77
C GLU A 261 -26.30 -5.01 -35.45
N HIS A 262 -26.70 -6.09 -36.12
CA HIS A 262 -27.97 -6.74 -35.81
C HIS A 262 -27.92 -7.33 -34.40
N VAL A 263 -29.03 -7.18 -33.70
CA VAL A 263 -29.27 -7.78 -32.39
C VAL A 263 -30.44 -8.75 -32.53
N GLU A 264 -30.59 -9.68 -31.59
CA GLU A 264 -31.69 -10.65 -31.62
C GLU A 264 -33.03 -9.90 -31.64
N ASP A 265 -33.97 -10.33 -32.50
CA ASP A 265 -35.25 -9.64 -32.56
C ASP A 265 -36.06 -9.95 -31.29
N ALA A 266 -36.45 -8.89 -30.59
CA ALA A 266 -37.26 -8.94 -29.37
C ALA A 266 -38.43 -7.96 -29.50
N ASP A 267 -39.49 -8.13 -28.71
CA ASP A 267 -40.62 -7.18 -28.70
C ASP A 267 -40.19 -5.77 -28.24
N HIS A 268 -39.23 -5.73 -27.32
CA HIS A 268 -38.66 -4.52 -26.77
C HIS A 268 -37.35 -4.84 -26.03
N TYR A 269 -36.55 -3.80 -25.82
CA TYR A 269 -35.34 -3.82 -25.02
C TYR A 269 -35.51 -2.89 -23.83
N THR A 270 -35.07 -3.35 -22.65
CA THR A 270 -35.05 -2.54 -21.44
C THR A 270 -33.63 -2.46 -20.89
N LEU A 271 -33.28 -1.29 -20.36
CA LEU A 271 -32.04 -1.06 -19.65
C LEU A 271 -32.36 -0.31 -18.36
N GLN A 272 -31.95 -0.88 -17.22
CA GLN A 272 -31.98 -0.16 -15.95
C GLN A 272 -30.83 0.83 -15.92
N LEU A 273 -31.13 2.09 -15.65
CA LEU A 273 -30.16 3.16 -15.45
C LEU A 273 -29.98 3.42 -13.96
N ASN A 274 -28.89 4.08 -13.61
CA ASN A 274 -28.65 4.52 -12.24
C ASN A 274 -29.76 5.47 -11.76
N GLY A 275 -30.11 5.39 -10.46
CA GLY A 275 -31.15 6.22 -9.86
C GLY A 275 -32.58 5.73 -10.09
N GLY A 276 -32.77 4.46 -10.48
CA GLY A 276 -34.09 3.85 -10.62
C GLY A 276 -34.81 4.19 -11.93
N TYR A 277 -34.13 4.84 -12.87
CA TYR A 277 -34.66 5.11 -14.20
C TYR A 277 -34.56 3.90 -15.10
N TRP A 278 -35.43 3.83 -16.09
CA TRP A 278 -35.43 2.79 -17.12
C TRP A 278 -35.44 3.44 -18.49
N ALA A 279 -34.66 2.87 -19.39
CA ALA A 279 -34.71 3.21 -20.79
C ALA A 279 -35.26 2.02 -21.57
N VAL A 280 -36.24 2.30 -22.43
CA VAL A 280 -36.99 1.30 -23.17
C VAL A 280 -36.94 1.63 -24.65
N SER A 281 -36.70 0.61 -25.46
CA SER A 281 -36.67 0.70 -26.90
C SER A 281 -37.61 -0.33 -27.50
N SER A 282 -38.53 0.11 -28.36
CA SER A 282 -39.50 -0.78 -28.99
C SER A 282 -39.83 -0.33 -30.41
N ASN A 283 -40.33 -1.26 -31.21
CA ASN A 283 -40.84 -1.02 -32.55
C ASN A 283 -42.29 -0.50 -32.56
N ARG A 284 -42.93 -0.47 -31.39
CA ARG A 284 -44.32 -0.03 -31.18
C ARG A 284 -44.43 0.81 -29.91
N THR A 285 -45.53 1.54 -29.80
CA THR A 285 -45.90 2.18 -28.53
C THR A 285 -46.16 1.11 -27.48
N LEU A 286 -45.58 1.28 -26.30
CA LEU A 286 -45.77 0.39 -25.15
C LEU A 286 -46.57 1.14 -24.09
N GLU A 287 -47.63 0.52 -23.57
CA GLU A 287 -48.44 1.11 -22.49
C GLU A 287 -47.86 0.80 -21.11
N CYS A 288 -47.58 -0.48 -20.85
CA CYS A 288 -46.92 -0.97 -19.64
C CYS A 288 -45.96 -2.10 -20.01
N VAL A 289 -44.76 -2.08 -19.42
CA VAL A 289 -43.76 -3.13 -19.58
C VAL A 289 -43.51 -3.77 -18.22
N LEU A 290 -43.76 -5.07 -18.12
CA LEU A 290 -43.30 -5.86 -16.99
C LEU A 290 -41.81 -6.14 -17.19
N VAL A 291 -40.98 -5.53 -16.33
CA VAL A 291 -39.55 -5.81 -16.34
C VAL A 291 -39.26 -6.86 -15.29
N PRO A 292 -38.66 -8.01 -15.65
CA PRO A 292 -38.25 -9.00 -14.66
C PRO A 292 -37.23 -8.36 -13.72
N VAL A 293 -37.46 -8.47 -12.41
CA VAL A 293 -36.49 -8.07 -11.39
C VAL A 293 -35.30 -9.01 -11.54
N MET A 294 -34.20 -8.50 -12.11
CA MET A 294 -32.92 -9.22 -12.03
C MET A 294 -32.49 -9.20 -10.55
N PRO A 295 -32.06 -10.33 -9.98
CA PRO A 295 -31.51 -10.34 -8.62
C PRO A 295 -30.36 -9.32 -8.56
N SER A 296 -30.29 -8.56 -7.48
CA SER A 296 -29.18 -7.65 -7.26
C SER A 296 -27.88 -8.44 -7.29
N SER A 297 -26.80 -7.82 -7.75
CA SER A 297 -25.46 -8.43 -7.76
C SER A 297 -24.97 -8.91 -6.38
N ASP A 298 -25.67 -8.53 -5.32
CA ASP A 298 -25.42 -8.95 -3.94
C ASP A 298 -26.06 -10.32 -3.59
N GLU A 299 -26.91 -10.89 -4.45
CA GLU A 299 -27.58 -12.18 -4.23
C GLU A 299 -27.04 -13.32 -5.12
N ILE A 300 -26.00 -13.08 -5.93
CA ILE A 300 -25.29 -14.17 -6.63
C ILE A 300 -24.34 -14.83 -5.62
N GLY A 301 -24.92 -15.64 -4.73
CA GLY A 301 -24.16 -16.61 -3.94
C GLY A 301 -23.35 -17.52 -4.85
N GLU A 302 -22.12 -17.79 -4.43
CA GLU A 302 -21.18 -18.70 -5.08
C GLU A 302 -21.88 -19.96 -5.62
N LEU A 303 -21.93 -20.09 -6.95
CA LEU A 303 -22.20 -21.37 -7.57
C LEU A 303 -21.06 -22.33 -7.17
N PRO A 304 -21.35 -23.49 -6.55
CA PRO A 304 -20.31 -24.44 -6.20
C PRO A 304 -19.61 -24.90 -7.47
N ALA A 305 -18.28 -24.82 -7.45
CA ALA A 305 -17.42 -25.37 -8.48
C ALA A 305 -17.82 -26.82 -8.78
N GLY A 306 -17.95 -27.13 -10.07
CA GLY A 306 -18.43 -28.40 -10.57
C GLY A 306 -17.66 -29.61 -10.05
N LYS A 307 -18.38 -30.74 -10.06
CA LYS A 307 -17.79 -32.08 -10.21
C LYS A 307 -17.76 -32.44 -11.69
#